data_AF-A0A4V0ZH40-F1
#
_entry.id   AF-A0A4V0ZH40-F1
#
_cell.length_a   1.000
_cell.length_b   1.000
_cell.length_c   1.000
_cell.angle_alpha   90.00
_cell.angle_beta   90.00
_cell.angle_gamma   90.00
#
_symmetry.space_group_name_H-M   'P 1'
#
loop_
_entity.id
_entity.type
_entity.pdbx_description
1 polymer ?
#
loop_
_entity_poly.entity_id
_entity_poly.type
_entity_poly.pdbx_seq_one_letter_code
_entity_poly.pdbx_strand_id
1 'polypeptide(L)'
;MKTAKNSILRTAWVGLLLSAGAAMAYPPAPPHTLYGMIRGEDGEPVNDSSRIVFETSEGKTFSGGVSESLEPGINYELIVPMDVDPSDPYHENALAPQVPFRIYVVIGSATNVPLQMQGDFLLLGEEGQKTRLDLTLGVDSDGDGLPDAWEQFLIDILDGGLTLNDIDPDGDSDSDGMTNFEEYIAGTYAFDQSDLFELHLKERTEDATVFQFLAIGGRTYTIEESEDLQEWNSTVFSVPSIRTNLVIAYPAAVVETVEIKVNSTNPAVFYRGVVQ
;
A
#
# COMPACT_ATOMS: atom_id res chain seq x y z
N MET A 1 -19.06 76.77 60.74
CA MET A 1 -18.38 75.46 60.93
C MET A 1 -19.38 74.37 60.53
N LYS A 2 -19.14 73.70 59.40
CA LYS A 2 -20.01 72.65 58.82
C LYS A 2 -19.70 71.31 59.52
N THR A 3 -20.74 70.55 59.88
CA THR A 3 -20.64 69.10 60.16
C THR A 3 -21.37 68.37 59.02
N ALA A 4 -20.61 67.54 58.29
CA ALA A 4 -21.07 66.79 57.13
C ALA A 4 -21.79 65.49 57.53
N LYS A 5 -22.89 65.19 56.86
CA LYS A 5 -23.62 63.92 56.92
C LYS A 5 -22.93 62.90 55.99
N ASN A 6 -22.62 61.71 56.50
CA ASN A 6 -22.15 60.58 55.70
C ASN A 6 -23.32 59.97 54.91
N SER A 7 -23.19 59.95 53.57
CA SER A 7 -24.06 59.20 52.66
C SER A 7 -23.53 57.78 52.47
N ILE A 8 -24.42 56.79 52.60
CA ILE A 8 -24.13 55.39 52.34
C ILE A 8 -24.34 55.12 50.85
N LEU A 9 -23.26 54.84 50.11
CA LEU A 9 -23.32 54.36 48.73
C LEU A 9 -23.74 52.88 48.72
N ARG A 10 -24.83 52.55 48.01
CA ARG A 10 -25.23 51.18 47.72
C ARG A 10 -24.67 50.79 46.36
N THR A 11 -23.70 49.88 46.34
CA THR A 11 -23.16 49.30 45.10
C THR A 11 -24.00 48.09 44.72
N ALA A 12 -24.72 48.17 43.60
CA ALA A 12 -25.42 47.04 43.01
C ALA A 12 -24.44 46.26 42.12
N TRP A 13 -24.22 44.99 42.42
CA TRP A 13 -23.47 44.07 41.58
C TRP A 13 -24.43 43.44 40.57
N VAL A 14 -24.28 43.79 39.29
CA VAL A 14 -24.93 43.06 38.19
C VAL A 14 -24.06 41.83 37.90
N GLY A 15 -24.52 40.66 38.33
CA GLY A 15 -23.91 39.39 37.98
C GLY A 15 -24.24 39.04 36.53
N LEU A 16 -23.25 39.13 35.64
CA LEU A 16 -23.34 38.60 34.29
C LEU A 16 -23.27 37.06 34.39
N LEU A 17 -24.42 36.40 34.31
CA LEU A 17 -24.48 34.94 34.16
C LEU A 17 -23.97 34.58 32.77
N LEU A 18 -22.69 34.21 32.68
CA LEU A 18 -22.15 33.47 31.54
C LEU A 18 -22.79 32.09 31.53
N SER A 19 -23.83 31.92 30.72
CA SER A 19 -24.27 30.59 30.30
C SER A 19 -23.17 29.98 29.45
N ALA A 20 -22.25 29.25 30.07
CA ALA A 20 -21.40 28.31 29.35
C ALA A 20 -22.34 27.19 28.84
N GLY A 21 -22.82 27.34 27.61
CA GLY A 21 -23.41 26.21 26.91
C GLY A 21 -22.38 25.10 26.90
N ALA A 22 -22.75 23.90 27.34
CA ALA A 22 -21.92 22.73 27.15
C ALA A 22 -21.80 22.52 25.65
N ALA A 23 -20.69 22.96 25.05
CA ALA A 23 -20.32 22.55 23.72
C ALA A 23 -20.04 21.05 23.82
N MET A 24 -20.95 20.23 23.29
CA MET A 24 -20.70 18.81 23.10
C MET A 24 -19.76 18.68 21.90
N ALA A 25 -18.46 18.94 22.11
CA ALA A 25 -17.47 18.58 21.12
C ALA A 25 -17.36 17.05 21.14
N TYR A 26 -17.99 16.38 20.16
CA TYR A 26 -17.73 14.96 19.93
C TYR A 26 -16.25 14.83 19.56
N PRO A 27 -15.50 13.88 20.14
CA PRO A 27 -14.12 13.68 19.75
C PRO A 27 -14.08 13.30 18.25
N PRO A 28 -13.11 13.81 17.48
CA PRO A 28 -12.97 13.45 16.07
C PRO A 28 -12.90 11.93 15.92
N ALA A 29 -13.59 11.39 14.91
CA ALA A 29 -13.42 9.97 14.59
C ALA A 29 -11.95 9.73 14.19
N PRO A 30 -11.35 8.59 14.55
CA PRO A 30 -10.02 8.26 14.07
C PRO A 30 -10.01 8.22 12.53
N PRO A 31 -8.96 8.75 11.88
CA PRO A 31 -8.90 8.76 10.41
C PRO A 31 -8.81 7.33 9.85
N HIS A 32 -9.17 7.19 8.58
CA HIS A 32 -8.91 5.99 7.80
C HIS A 32 -7.57 6.16 7.05
N THR A 33 -6.74 5.13 7.01
CA THR A 33 -5.47 5.18 6.25
C THR A 33 -5.54 4.29 5.02
N LEU A 34 -5.33 4.87 3.84
CA LEU A 34 -5.06 4.14 2.61
C LEU A 34 -3.55 4.03 2.43
N TYR A 35 -3.05 2.85 2.08
CA TYR A 35 -1.62 2.63 1.87
C TYR A 35 -1.41 1.51 0.85
N GLY A 36 -0.27 1.47 0.20
CA GLY A 36 0.02 0.41 -0.76
C GLY A 36 1.18 0.74 -1.69
N MET A 37 1.25 0.00 -2.79
CA MET A 37 2.22 0.22 -3.85
C MET A 37 1.53 0.75 -5.11
N ILE A 38 2.06 1.85 -5.64
CA ILE A 38 1.74 2.37 -6.97
C ILE A 38 2.83 1.91 -7.92
N ARG A 39 2.46 1.19 -8.97
CA ARG A 39 3.36 0.73 -10.04
C ARG A 39 3.01 1.37 -11.39
N GLY A 40 4.00 1.51 -12.24
CA GLY A 40 3.87 1.97 -13.62
C GLY A 40 3.40 0.88 -14.57
N GLU A 41 3.30 1.25 -15.84
CA GLU A 41 2.89 0.33 -16.91
C GLU A 41 3.93 -0.78 -17.18
N ASP A 42 5.16 -0.61 -16.71
CA ASP A 42 6.27 -1.57 -16.77
C ASP A 42 6.44 -2.40 -15.47
N GLY A 43 5.55 -2.20 -14.49
CA GLY A 43 5.60 -2.87 -13.19
C GLY A 43 6.53 -2.18 -12.19
N GLU A 44 7.27 -1.13 -12.60
CA GLU A 44 8.18 -0.44 -11.70
C GLU A 44 7.45 0.44 -10.68
N PRO A 45 7.89 0.47 -9.42
CA PRO A 45 7.34 1.38 -8.43
C PRO A 45 7.44 2.84 -8.88
N VAL A 46 6.36 3.60 -8.66
CA VAL A 46 6.37 5.05 -8.92
C VAL A 46 7.22 5.77 -7.87
N ASN A 47 7.98 6.77 -8.34
CA ASN A 47 9.00 7.45 -7.56
C ASN A 47 8.51 8.63 -6.68
N ASP A 48 9.45 9.11 -5.86
CA ASP A 48 9.34 10.16 -4.84
C ASP A 48 8.81 11.54 -5.32
N SER A 49 8.78 11.81 -6.63
CA SER A 49 8.29 13.10 -7.17
C SER A 49 6.79 13.09 -7.50
N SER A 50 6.10 12.01 -7.12
CA SER A 50 4.70 11.79 -7.42
C SER A 50 3.83 12.00 -6.19
N ARG A 51 2.54 12.24 -6.41
CA ARG A 51 1.55 12.30 -5.32
C ARG A 51 0.30 11.53 -5.69
N ILE A 52 -0.22 10.78 -4.73
CA ILE A 52 -1.56 10.21 -4.80
C ILE A 52 -2.58 11.27 -4.40
N VAL A 53 -3.73 11.28 -5.05
CA VAL A 53 -4.84 12.18 -4.76
C VAL A 53 -6.11 11.38 -4.63
N PHE A 54 -6.82 11.63 -3.54
CA PHE A 54 -8.17 11.16 -3.28
C PHE A 54 -9.12 12.35 -3.41
N GLU A 55 -10.13 12.23 -4.25
CA GLU A 55 -11.11 13.26 -4.51
C GLU A 55 -12.52 12.71 -4.32
N THR A 56 -13.27 13.30 -3.38
CA THR A 56 -14.68 12.93 -3.16
C THR A 56 -15.59 13.49 -4.24
N SER A 57 -16.80 12.93 -4.36
CA SER A 57 -17.85 13.50 -5.22
C SER A 57 -18.25 14.94 -4.84
N GLU A 58 -17.93 15.38 -3.61
CA GLU A 58 -18.18 16.73 -3.11
C GLU A 58 -17.05 17.72 -3.41
N GLY A 59 -15.97 17.27 -4.07
CA GLY A 59 -14.82 18.10 -4.45
C GLY A 59 -13.78 18.29 -3.34
N LYS A 60 -13.94 17.62 -2.18
CA LYS A 60 -12.88 17.55 -1.16
C LYS A 60 -11.74 16.69 -1.68
N THR A 61 -10.51 17.20 -1.57
CA THR A 61 -9.30 16.51 -2.01
C THR A 61 -8.31 16.29 -0.88
N PHE A 62 -7.70 15.11 -0.85
CA PHE A 62 -6.60 14.75 0.04
C PHE A 62 -5.47 14.21 -0.81
N SER A 63 -4.23 14.49 -0.44
CA SER A 63 -3.08 14.00 -1.20
C SER A 63 -1.96 13.55 -0.28
N GLY A 64 -1.29 12.48 -0.68
CA GLY A 64 -0.11 11.93 -0.02
C GLY A 64 1.07 11.96 -0.98
N GLY A 65 2.27 12.14 -0.43
CA GLY A 65 3.49 11.93 -1.20
C GLY A 65 3.65 10.44 -1.51
N VAL A 66 4.20 10.14 -2.67
CA VAL A 66 4.73 8.81 -2.98
C VAL A 66 6.19 8.82 -2.53
N SER A 67 6.66 7.75 -1.90
CA SER A 67 8.07 7.54 -1.60
C SER A 67 8.44 6.07 -1.55
N GLU A 68 9.50 5.68 -2.26
CA GLU A 68 9.99 4.29 -2.33
C GLU A 68 10.53 3.75 -0.99
N SER A 69 10.67 4.62 0.02
CA SER A 69 11.30 4.28 1.32
C SER A 69 10.33 4.32 2.51
N LEU A 70 9.01 4.29 2.29
CA LEU A 70 8.02 4.33 3.37
C LEU A 70 8.06 3.06 4.23
N GLU A 71 7.64 1.94 3.66
CA GLU A 71 7.70 0.62 4.29
C GLU A 71 8.02 -0.43 3.21
N PRO A 72 8.55 -1.61 3.56
CA PRO A 72 8.77 -2.66 2.58
C PRO A 72 7.48 -2.99 1.83
N GLY A 73 7.51 -2.92 0.50
CA GLY A 73 6.35 -3.18 -0.36
C GLY A 73 5.31 -2.07 -0.40
N ILE A 74 5.58 -0.88 0.16
CA ILE A 74 4.66 0.24 0.24
C ILE A 74 5.37 1.53 -0.18
N ASN A 75 4.82 2.23 -1.18
CA ASN A 75 5.35 3.51 -1.64
C ASN A 75 4.39 4.69 -1.44
N TYR A 76 3.24 4.51 -0.79
CA TYR A 76 2.43 5.64 -0.37
C TYR A 76 1.62 5.34 0.90
N GLU A 77 1.33 6.40 1.64
CA GLU A 77 0.36 6.41 2.72
C GLU A 77 -0.48 7.69 2.61
N LEU A 78 -1.80 7.55 2.65
CA LEU A 78 -2.77 8.63 2.56
C LEU A 78 -3.74 8.55 3.74
N ILE A 79 -3.67 9.55 4.60
CA ILE A 79 -4.56 9.69 5.75
C ILE A 79 -5.81 10.45 5.31
N VAL A 80 -6.97 9.80 5.43
CA VAL A 80 -8.29 10.35 5.12
C VAL A 80 -9.00 10.68 6.44
N PRO A 81 -9.21 11.96 6.78
CA PRO A 81 -9.95 12.37 7.97
C PRO A 81 -11.41 11.90 7.93
N MET A 82 -11.90 11.32 9.03
CA MET A 82 -13.25 10.74 9.13
C MET A 82 -14.08 11.41 10.22
N ASP A 83 -15.40 11.51 10.05
CA ASP A 83 -16.34 11.95 11.07
C ASP A 83 -17.53 10.99 11.20
N VAL A 84 -18.00 10.80 12.43
CA VAL A 84 -19.17 9.97 12.74
C VAL A 84 -20.47 10.74 12.47
N ASP A 85 -20.45 12.09 12.54
CA ASP A 85 -21.61 12.93 12.28
C ASP A 85 -21.34 13.91 11.11
N PRO A 86 -21.86 13.65 9.89
CA PRO A 86 -21.70 14.56 8.76
C PRO A 86 -22.41 15.91 8.93
N SER A 87 -23.30 16.06 9.93
CA SER A 87 -24.08 17.28 10.14
C SER A 87 -23.38 18.34 11.01
N ASP A 88 -22.36 17.95 11.79
CA ASP A 88 -21.52 18.84 12.60
C ASP A 88 -20.07 18.32 12.67
N PRO A 89 -19.33 18.35 11.54
CA PRO A 89 -18.02 17.72 11.50
C PRO A 89 -16.98 18.53 12.29
N TYR A 90 -16.05 17.84 12.95
CA TYR A 90 -14.98 18.48 13.73
C TYR A 90 -14.01 19.30 12.87
N HIS A 91 -13.95 18.99 11.57
CA HIS A 91 -13.15 19.69 10.56
C HIS A 91 -13.89 19.72 9.22
N GLU A 92 -13.79 20.83 8.48
CA GLU A 92 -14.50 21.05 7.21
C GLU A 92 -14.26 19.93 6.19
N ASN A 93 -13.05 19.36 6.21
CA ASN A 93 -12.62 18.28 5.33
C ASN A 93 -12.84 16.86 5.91
N ALA A 94 -13.46 16.67 7.08
CA ALA A 94 -13.75 15.33 7.54
C ALA A 94 -14.83 14.67 6.66
N LEU A 95 -14.69 13.36 6.39
CA LEU A 95 -15.60 12.58 5.56
C LEU A 95 -16.49 11.68 6.42
N ALA A 96 -17.76 11.55 6.05
CA ALA A 96 -18.57 10.45 6.56
C ALA A 96 -18.08 9.10 6.00
N PRO A 97 -18.38 7.97 6.67
CA PRO A 97 -18.15 6.65 6.11
C PRO A 97 -18.82 6.48 4.73
N GLN A 98 -18.19 5.67 3.86
CA GLN A 98 -18.74 5.22 2.58
C GLN A 98 -19.03 6.34 1.55
N VAL A 99 -18.34 7.48 1.63
CA VAL A 99 -18.42 8.55 0.62
C VAL A 99 -17.78 8.08 -0.70
N PRO A 100 -18.47 8.20 -1.85
CA PRO A 100 -17.87 7.91 -3.15
C PRO A 100 -16.67 8.81 -3.45
N PHE A 101 -15.63 8.21 -4.00
CA PHE A 101 -14.38 8.90 -4.29
C PHE A 101 -13.77 8.48 -5.63
N ARG A 102 -12.80 9.26 -6.07
CA ARG A 102 -11.87 8.96 -7.15
C ARG A 102 -10.46 9.00 -6.60
N ILE A 103 -9.62 8.08 -7.06
CA ILE A 103 -8.19 8.10 -6.79
C ILE A 103 -7.46 8.32 -8.12
N TYR A 104 -6.45 9.18 -8.08
CA TYR A 104 -5.54 9.38 -9.21
C TYR A 104 -4.15 9.74 -8.71
N VAL A 105 -3.14 9.44 -9.52
CA VAL A 105 -1.74 9.71 -9.23
C VAL A 105 -1.25 10.82 -10.15
N VAL A 106 -0.64 11.85 -9.57
CA VAL A 106 -0.07 12.96 -10.32
C VAL A 106 1.44 12.79 -10.39
N ILE A 107 1.96 12.65 -11.61
CA ILE A 107 3.38 12.50 -11.92
C ILE A 107 3.80 13.69 -12.78
N GLY A 108 4.60 14.60 -12.22
CA GLY A 108 4.90 15.87 -12.86
C GLY A 108 3.64 16.69 -13.14
N SER A 109 3.28 16.89 -14.42
CA SER A 109 2.04 17.55 -14.84
C SER A 109 0.95 16.59 -15.32
N ALA A 110 1.23 15.29 -15.40
CA ALA A 110 0.29 14.28 -15.85
C ALA A 110 -0.62 13.83 -14.70
N THR A 111 -1.88 13.56 -15.00
CA THR A 111 -2.84 12.94 -14.08
C THR A 111 -3.14 11.55 -14.61
N ASN A 112 -2.80 10.53 -13.81
CA ASN A 112 -2.95 9.13 -14.15
C ASN A 112 -4.05 8.53 -13.28
N VAL A 113 -5.06 7.94 -13.91
CA VAL A 113 -6.07 7.16 -13.20
C VAL A 113 -5.60 5.70 -13.19
N PRO A 114 -5.56 5.02 -12.03
CA PRO A 114 -5.19 3.61 -12.00
C PRO A 114 -6.14 2.78 -12.86
N LEU A 115 -5.60 1.87 -13.67
CA LEU A 115 -6.39 0.91 -14.44
C LEU A 115 -6.94 -0.18 -13.51
N GLN A 116 -6.12 -0.62 -12.55
CA GLN A 116 -6.47 -1.61 -11.55
C GLN A 116 -6.25 -1.06 -10.14
N MET A 117 -7.13 -1.48 -9.25
CA MET A 117 -7.05 -1.28 -7.81
C MET A 117 -7.19 -2.64 -7.13
N GLN A 118 -6.11 -3.13 -6.52
CA GLN A 118 -6.11 -4.41 -5.82
C GLN A 118 -6.01 -4.16 -4.32
N GLY A 119 -6.87 -4.77 -3.51
CA GLY A 119 -6.85 -4.54 -2.07
C GLY A 119 -7.96 -5.25 -1.30
N ASP A 120 -7.88 -5.18 0.03
CA ASP A 120 -8.93 -5.63 0.93
C ASP A 120 -9.91 -4.48 1.20
N PHE A 121 -10.98 -4.43 0.42
CA PHE A 121 -11.98 -3.37 0.51
C PHE A 121 -12.97 -3.54 1.68
N LEU A 122 -12.85 -4.60 2.49
CA LEU A 122 -13.84 -4.92 3.53
C LEU A 122 -13.98 -3.80 4.56
N LEU A 123 -12.89 -3.13 4.88
CA LEU A 123 -12.82 -2.08 5.91
C LEU A 123 -12.71 -0.67 5.31
N LEU A 124 -12.84 -0.54 3.98
CA LEU A 124 -12.63 0.72 3.28
C LEU A 124 -13.60 1.80 3.77
N GLY A 125 -13.04 2.89 4.29
CA GLY A 125 -13.82 4.03 4.79
C GLY A 125 -14.42 3.85 6.18
N GLU A 126 -14.07 2.77 6.89
CA GLU A 126 -14.40 2.58 8.31
C GLU A 126 -13.42 3.35 9.21
N GLU A 127 -13.90 3.98 10.29
CA GLU A 127 -13.05 4.81 11.16
C GLU A 127 -11.93 4.03 11.86
N GLY A 128 -10.73 4.64 11.91
CA GLY A 128 -9.56 4.05 12.57
C GLY A 128 -8.98 2.80 11.91
N GLN A 129 -9.51 2.39 10.76
CA GLN A 129 -8.99 1.26 10.00
C GLN A 129 -7.91 1.68 9.01
N LYS A 130 -7.14 0.71 8.55
CA LYS A 130 -6.24 0.85 7.40
C LYS A 130 -6.69 -0.08 6.29
N THR A 131 -6.61 0.37 5.04
CA THR A 131 -6.89 -0.45 3.85
C THR A 131 -5.67 -0.45 2.95
N ARG A 132 -5.13 -1.64 2.67
CA ARG A 132 -4.12 -1.81 1.62
C ARG A 132 -4.79 -1.69 0.26
N LEU A 133 -4.22 -0.87 -0.61
CA LEU A 133 -4.70 -0.58 -1.95
C LEU A 133 -3.50 -0.43 -2.89
N ASP A 134 -3.19 -1.47 -3.64
CA ASP A 134 -2.17 -1.45 -4.67
C ASP A 134 -2.76 -0.94 -5.98
N LEU A 135 -2.02 -0.06 -6.66
CA LEU A 135 -2.48 0.71 -7.82
C LEU A 135 -1.56 0.45 -9.01
N THR A 136 -2.16 0.07 -10.13
CA THR A 136 -1.45 -0.08 -11.41
C THR A 136 -1.79 1.08 -12.32
N LEU A 137 -0.78 1.79 -12.82
CA LEU A 137 -0.94 2.88 -13.78
C LEU A 137 -0.70 2.37 -15.21
N GLY A 138 -1.43 2.94 -16.18
CA GLY A 138 -1.32 2.56 -17.59
C GLY A 138 -2.66 2.61 -18.30
N VAL A 139 -2.71 2.01 -19.47
CA VAL A 139 -3.93 1.73 -20.23
C VAL A 139 -4.16 0.22 -20.19
N ASP A 140 -5.42 -0.20 -20.09
CA ASP A 140 -5.87 -1.60 -20.08
C ASP A 140 -7.11 -1.66 -20.98
N SER A 141 -6.87 -1.95 -22.26
CA SER A 141 -7.84 -1.79 -23.34
C SER A 141 -8.84 -2.94 -23.43
N ASP A 142 -8.48 -4.13 -22.97
CA ASP A 142 -9.34 -5.32 -22.91
C ASP A 142 -9.83 -5.66 -21.50
N GLY A 143 -9.29 -5.02 -20.47
CA GLY A 143 -9.84 -5.00 -19.11
C GLY A 143 -9.48 -6.23 -18.28
N ASP A 144 -8.34 -6.84 -18.54
CA ASP A 144 -7.90 -8.06 -17.86
C ASP A 144 -6.99 -7.78 -16.63
N GLY A 145 -6.53 -6.54 -16.49
CA GLY A 145 -5.71 -6.07 -15.38
C GLY A 145 -4.21 -5.96 -15.68
N LEU A 146 -3.74 -6.36 -16.87
CA LEU A 146 -2.40 -6.05 -17.35
C LEU A 146 -2.36 -4.66 -18.04
N PRO A 147 -1.21 -3.97 -18.02
CA PRO A 147 -1.04 -2.76 -18.83
C PRO A 147 -0.76 -3.08 -20.30
N ASP A 148 -1.47 -2.41 -21.22
CA ASP A 148 -1.30 -2.50 -22.68
C ASP A 148 0.18 -2.39 -23.11
N ALA A 149 0.95 -1.53 -22.44
CA ALA A 149 2.36 -1.30 -22.76
C ALA A 149 3.23 -2.53 -22.44
N TRP A 150 2.93 -3.22 -21.33
CA TRP A 150 3.63 -4.45 -20.93
C TRP A 150 3.26 -5.60 -21.87
N GLU A 151 1.97 -5.78 -22.15
CA GLU A 151 1.50 -6.79 -23.09
C GLU A 151 2.06 -6.56 -24.50
N GLN A 152 2.07 -5.31 -24.98
CA GLN A 152 2.62 -4.98 -26.29
C GLN A 152 4.11 -5.29 -26.38
N PHE A 153 4.87 -5.07 -25.31
CA PHE A 153 6.28 -5.46 -25.24
C PHE A 153 6.44 -6.98 -25.37
N LEU A 154 5.60 -7.75 -24.70
CA LEU A 154 5.60 -9.21 -24.81
C LEU A 154 5.20 -9.68 -26.23
N ILE A 155 4.13 -9.11 -26.79
CA ILE A 155 3.66 -9.39 -28.17
C ILE A 155 4.77 -9.12 -29.20
N ASP A 156 5.49 -8.00 -29.07
CA ASP A 156 6.57 -7.62 -29.97
C ASP A 156 7.74 -8.62 -29.95
N ILE A 157 7.93 -9.33 -28.83
CA ILE A 157 8.99 -10.33 -28.65
C ILE A 157 8.56 -11.72 -29.10
N LEU A 158 7.35 -12.16 -28.73
CA LEU A 158 6.85 -13.51 -29.02
C LEU A 158 6.64 -13.73 -30.53
N ASP A 159 6.37 -12.65 -31.29
CA ASP A 159 6.03 -12.68 -32.72
C ASP A 159 4.76 -13.55 -33.00
N GLY A 160 4.18 -13.45 -34.19
CA GLY A 160 3.07 -14.33 -34.59
C GLY A 160 1.68 -13.69 -34.69
N GLY A 161 1.59 -12.36 -34.59
CA GLY A 161 0.34 -11.63 -34.82
C GLY A 161 -0.65 -11.72 -33.67
N LEU A 162 -0.13 -11.89 -32.44
CA LEU A 162 -0.89 -11.76 -31.20
C LEU A 162 -1.47 -10.34 -31.05
N THR A 163 -2.53 -10.25 -30.27
CA THR A 163 -3.19 -9.03 -29.83
C THR A 163 -3.24 -9.00 -28.31
N LEU A 164 -3.63 -7.85 -27.71
CA LEU A 164 -3.75 -7.71 -26.26
C LEU A 164 -4.58 -8.87 -25.65
N ASN A 165 -5.78 -9.12 -26.19
CA ASN A 165 -6.66 -10.22 -25.74
C ASN A 165 -6.07 -11.65 -25.81
N ASP A 166 -4.91 -11.84 -26.45
CA ASP A 166 -4.22 -13.13 -26.48
C ASP A 166 -3.22 -13.30 -25.31
N ILE A 167 -2.88 -12.22 -24.58
CA ILE A 167 -1.99 -12.22 -23.41
C ILE A 167 -2.83 -12.36 -22.14
N ASP A 168 -3.17 -13.60 -21.78
CA ASP A 168 -3.95 -13.87 -20.57
C ASP A 168 -3.12 -13.61 -19.30
N PRO A 169 -3.58 -12.81 -18.31
CA PRO A 169 -2.88 -12.60 -17.04
C PRO A 169 -2.63 -13.89 -16.25
N ASP A 170 -3.52 -14.87 -16.36
CA ASP A 170 -3.37 -16.20 -15.75
C ASP A 170 -2.61 -17.19 -16.67
N GLY A 171 -2.22 -16.74 -17.86
CA GLY A 171 -1.42 -17.50 -18.82
C GLY A 171 0.06 -17.56 -18.42
N ASP A 172 0.78 -18.50 -19.00
CA ASP A 172 2.21 -18.75 -18.77
C ASP A 172 2.88 -18.79 -20.15
N SER A 173 3.31 -17.61 -20.61
CA SER A 173 3.69 -17.38 -22.01
C SER A 173 4.95 -18.15 -22.42
N ASP A 174 5.86 -18.36 -21.49
CA ASP A 174 7.10 -19.10 -21.72
C ASP A 174 7.11 -20.52 -21.13
N SER A 175 6.08 -20.91 -20.37
CA SER A 175 5.91 -22.24 -19.78
C SER A 175 6.89 -22.58 -18.64
N ASP A 176 7.25 -21.60 -17.82
CA ASP A 176 8.11 -21.76 -16.65
C ASP A 176 7.36 -22.01 -15.33
N GLY A 177 6.03 -21.82 -15.34
CA GLY A 177 5.14 -22.01 -14.20
C GLY A 177 4.77 -20.74 -13.44
N MET A 178 5.28 -19.56 -13.81
CA MET A 178 4.78 -18.25 -13.38
C MET A 178 3.72 -17.74 -14.36
N THR A 179 2.69 -17.10 -13.81
CA THR A 179 1.70 -16.43 -14.66
C THR A 179 2.21 -15.08 -15.15
N ASN A 180 1.73 -14.60 -16.31
CA ASN A 180 2.07 -13.29 -16.87
C ASN A 180 1.87 -12.15 -15.85
N PHE A 181 0.81 -12.23 -15.03
CA PHE A 181 0.57 -11.26 -13.95
C PHE A 181 1.60 -11.36 -12.82
N GLU A 182 1.99 -12.57 -12.41
CA GLU A 182 3.05 -12.75 -11.40
C GLU A 182 4.39 -12.22 -11.90
N GLU A 183 4.69 -12.40 -13.19
CA GLU A 183 5.90 -11.87 -13.81
C GLU A 183 5.92 -10.35 -13.91
N TYR A 184 4.78 -9.75 -14.29
CA TYR A 184 4.59 -8.30 -14.24
C TYR A 184 4.88 -7.74 -12.83
N ILE A 185 4.37 -8.39 -11.78
CA ILE A 185 4.63 -7.99 -10.39
C ILE A 185 6.09 -8.25 -10.00
N ALA A 186 6.66 -9.39 -10.38
CA ALA A 186 8.03 -9.77 -10.04
C ALA A 186 9.08 -8.91 -10.76
N GLY A 187 8.72 -8.33 -11.92
CA GLY A 187 9.66 -7.63 -12.80
C GLY A 187 10.51 -8.59 -13.64
N THR A 188 10.02 -9.81 -13.89
CA THR A 188 10.68 -10.82 -14.71
C THR A 188 10.26 -10.75 -16.18
N TYR A 189 10.97 -11.47 -17.04
CA TYR A 189 10.69 -11.53 -18.46
C TYR A 189 9.82 -12.74 -18.87
N ALA A 190 8.55 -12.47 -19.19
CA ALA A 190 7.53 -13.46 -19.63
C ALA A 190 7.76 -14.16 -20.98
N PHE A 191 8.99 -14.12 -21.47
CA PHE A 191 9.45 -14.80 -22.67
C PHE A 191 10.76 -15.57 -22.42
N ASP A 192 11.30 -15.55 -21.21
CA ASP A 192 12.57 -16.16 -20.82
C ASP A 192 12.40 -17.02 -19.56
N GLN A 193 12.22 -18.33 -19.78
CA GLN A 193 12.06 -19.36 -18.74
C GLN A 193 13.17 -19.41 -17.68
N SER A 194 14.27 -18.70 -17.88
CA SER A 194 15.38 -18.63 -16.93
C SER A 194 15.31 -17.43 -15.98
N ASP A 195 14.43 -16.47 -16.27
CA ASP A 195 14.23 -15.26 -15.47
C ASP A 195 12.96 -15.40 -14.63
N LEU A 196 12.97 -16.28 -13.63
CA LEU A 196 11.86 -16.48 -12.71
C LEU A 196 12.23 -16.20 -11.27
N PHE A 197 11.24 -15.84 -10.44
CA PHE A 197 11.44 -15.72 -9.01
C PHE A 197 11.37 -17.11 -8.33
N GLU A 198 12.54 -17.71 -8.08
CA GLU A 198 12.66 -19.00 -7.42
C GLU A 198 13.48 -18.92 -6.11
N LEU A 199 13.00 -19.60 -5.06
CA LEU A 199 13.79 -19.86 -3.85
C LEU A 199 14.63 -21.13 -4.02
N HIS A 200 15.93 -20.98 -4.25
CA HIS A 200 16.85 -22.11 -4.27
C HIS A 200 17.26 -22.53 -2.85
N LEU A 201 16.96 -23.78 -2.48
CA LEU A 201 17.43 -24.36 -1.23
C LEU A 201 18.94 -24.56 -1.27
N LYS A 202 19.67 -23.83 -0.44
CA LYS A 202 21.14 -23.88 -0.38
C LYS A 202 21.65 -24.81 0.72
N GLU A 203 21.02 -24.76 1.89
CA GLU A 203 21.38 -25.61 3.03
C GLU A 203 20.17 -25.83 3.93
N ARG A 204 20.06 -27.03 4.53
CA ARG A 204 19.12 -27.31 5.62
C ARG A 204 19.88 -27.95 6.77
N THR A 205 19.71 -27.38 7.96
CA THR A 205 20.28 -27.85 9.23
C THR A 205 19.16 -28.24 10.19
N GLU A 206 19.51 -28.72 11.39
CA GLU A 206 18.51 -29.06 12.42
C GLU A 206 17.71 -27.84 12.89
N ASP A 207 18.29 -26.64 12.84
CA ASP A 207 17.71 -25.41 13.41
C ASP A 207 17.33 -24.36 12.36
N ALA A 208 17.67 -24.56 11.08
CA ALA A 208 17.45 -23.57 10.05
C ALA A 208 17.46 -24.11 8.62
N THR A 209 16.75 -23.39 7.75
CA THR A 209 16.76 -23.57 6.30
C THR A 209 17.32 -22.30 5.65
N VAL A 210 18.28 -22.45 4.75
CA VAL A 210 18.96 -21.38 4.04
C VAL A 210 18.53 -21.42 2.57
N PHE A 211 17.98 -20.32 2.10
CA PHE A 211 17.57 -20.13 0.71
C PHE A 211 18.44 -19.08 0.03
N GLN A 212 18.48 -19.14 -1.28
CA GLN A 212 19.09 -18.15 -2.15
C GLN A 212 18.13 -17.82 -3.30
N PHE A 213 18.04 -16.55 -3.67
CA PHE A 213 17.26 -16.12 -4.84
C PHE A 213 17.90 -14.88 -5.48
N LEU A 214 17.51 -14.58 -6.72
CA LEU A 214 17.85 -13.32 -7.38
C LEU A 214 16.80 -12.27 -7.00
N ALA A 215 17.22 -11.19 -6.36
CA ALA A 215 16.37 -10.07 -6.03
C ALA A 215 16.46 -9.01 -7.12
N ILE A 216 15.32 -8.50 -7.58
CA ILE A 216 15.18 -7.42 -8.55
C ILE A 216 14.98 -6.11 -7.78
N GLY A 217 15.66 -5.04 -8.22
CA GLY A 217 15.56 -3.72 -7.59
C GLY A 217 14.12 -3.19 -7.62
N GLY A 218 13.74 -2.43 -6.59
CA GLY A 218 12.38 -1.88 -6.46
C GLY A 218 11.35 -2.87 -5.92
N ARG A 219 11.67 -4.16 -5.82
CA ARG A 219 10.78 -5.19 -5.28
C ARG A 219 11.06 -5.49 -3.81
N THR A 220 10.02 -5.95 -3.12
CA THR A 220 10.10 -6.40 -1.74
C THR A 220 9.77 -7.88 -1.63
N TYR A 221 10.66 -8.61 -0.96
CA TYR A 221 10.55 -10.05 -0.80
C TYR A 221 10.17 -10.40 0.63
N THR A 222 9.16 -11.25 0.78
CA THR A 222 8.77 -11.84 2.06
C THR A 222 8.80 -13.36 1.95
N ILE A 223 8.81 -14.04 3.11
CA ILE A 223 8.77 -15.50 3.17
C ILE A 223 7.56 -15.91 3.97
N GLU A 224 6.87 -16.90 3.46
CA GLU A 224 5.77 -17.54 4.16
C GLU A 224 6.09 -19.01 4.40
N GLU A 225 5.57 -19.52 5.50
CA GLU A 225 5.69 -20.91 5.88
C GLU A 225 4.32 -21.55 6.07
N SER A 226 4.27 -22.85 5.80
CA SER A 226 3.07 -23.67 5.95
C SER A 226 3.42 -25.07 6.43
N GLU A 227 2.58 -25.65 7.27
CA GLU A 227 2.70 -27.05 7.71
C GLU A 227 1.86 -28.01 6.84
N ASP A 228 0.92 -27.49 6.05
CA ASP A 228 -0.07 -28.29 5.33
C ASP A 228 -0.28 -27.89 3.85
N LEU A 229 0.46 -26.88 3.36
CA LEU A 229 0.34 -26.27 2.03
C LEU A 229 -1.01 -25.58 1.78
N GLN A 230 -1.83 -25.37 2.80
CA GLN A 230 -3.13 -24.70 2.71
C GLN A 230 -3.10 -23.36 3.44
N GLU A 231 -2.72 -23.38 4.72
CA GLU A 231 -2.58 -22.17 5.52
C GLU A 231 -1.13 -21.69 5.48
N TRP A 232 -0.95 -20.47 4.96
CA TRP A 232 0.35 -19.82 4.83
C TRP A 232 0.43 -18.64 5.79
N ASN A 233 1.54 -18.55 6.53
CA ASN A 233 1.78 -17.47 7.49
C ASN A 233 3.13 -16.82 7.20
N SER A 234 3.19 -15.49 7.28
CA SER A 234 4.46 -14.77 7.15
C SER A 234 5.43 -15.16 8.27
N THR A 235 6.69 -15.39 7.91
CA THR A 235 7.76 -15.78 8.85
C THR A 235 8.91 -14.78 8.83
N VAL A 236 9.67 -14.73 9.93
CA VAL A 236 10.87 -13.89 10.02
C VAL A 236 12.08 -14.65 9.53
N PHE A 237 12.99 -13.95 8.87
CA PHE A 237 14.23 -14.51 8.35
C PHE A 237 15.40 -13.56 8.60
N SER A 238 16.61 -14.09 8.58
CA SER A 238 17.84 -13.29 8.66
C SER A 238 18.47 -13.18 7.27
N VAL A 239 18.99 -12.00 6.94
CA VAL A 239 19.75 -11.77 5.71
C VAL A 239 21.21 -11.54 6.10
N PRO A 240 22.14 -12.48 5.86
CA PRO A 240 23.51 -12.38 6.38
C PRO A 240 24.29 -11.15 5.91
N SER A 241 23.92 -10.55 4.77
CA SER A 241 24.52 -9.33 4.24
C SER A 241 24.07 -8.06 4.99
N ILE A 242 22.99 -8.12 5.78
CA ILE A 242 22.47 -6.99 6.56
C ILE A 242 22.84 -7.15 8.05
N ARG A 243 23.10 -6.02 8.74
CA ARG A 243 23.47 -6.02 10.18
C ARG A 243 22.31 -6.34 11.14
N THR A 244 21.07 -6.39 10.66
CA THR A 244 19.88 -6.75 11.45
C THR A 244 19.72 -8.27 11.50
N ASN A 245 19.49 -8.82 12.69
CA ASN A 245 19.48 -10.27 12.87
C ASN A 245 18.21 -10.96 12.34
N LEU A 246 17.06 -10.29 12.30
CA LEU A 246 15.78 -10.84 11.80
C LEU A 246 14.95 -9.72 11.18
N VAL A 247 14.34 -10.01 10.03
CA VAL A 247 13.45 -9.15 9.27
C VAL A 247 12.21 -9.94 8.82
N ILE A 248 11.10 -9.25 8.54
CA ILE A 248 9.90 -9.84 7.93
C ILE A 248 9.87 -9.68 6.40
N ALA A 249 10.69 -8.77 5.88
CA ALA A 249 10.74 -8.39 4.48
C ALA A 249 12.15 -7.92 4.09
N TYR A 250 12.51 -8.13 2.82
CA TYR A 250 13.73 -7.65 2.19
C TYR A 250 13.39 -6.72 1.03
N PRO A 251 13.51 -5.38 1.19
CA PRO A 251 13.41 -4.45 0.08
C PRO A 251 14.73 -4.45 -0.70
N ALA A 252 14.67 -4.83 -1.97
CA ALA A 252 15.83 -4.86 -2.85
C ALA A 252 16.00 -3.50 -3.55
N ALA A 253 17.16 -2.87 -3.41
CA ALA A 253 17.46 -1.59 -4.07
C ALA A 253 18.12 -1.77 -5.44
N VAL A 254 18.72 -2.94 -5.68
CA VAL A 254 19.47 -3.28 -6.89
C VAL A 254 19.25 -4.76 -7.20
N VAL A 255 19.60 -5.15 -8.43
CA VAL A 255 19.62 -6.56 -8.81
C VAL A 255 20.80 -7.26 -8.14
N GLU A 256 20.54 -8.23 -7.26
CA GLU A 256 21.58 -8.99 -6.58
C GLU A 256 21.12 -10.38 -6.13
N THR A 257 22.05 -11.31 -5.96
CA THR A 257 21.76 -12.60 -5.35
C THR A 257 21.73 -12.47 -3.84
N VAL A 258 20.60 -12.80 -3.22
CA VAL A 258 20.38 -12.69 -1.78
C VAL A 258 20.35 -14.07 -1.15
N GLU A 259 21.08 -14.25 -0.06
CA GLU A 259 20.96 -15.42 0.80
C GLU A 259 20.12 -15.06 2.02
N ILE A 260 19.16 -15.91 2.37
CA ILE A 260 18.32 -15.75 3.55
C ILE A 260 18.34 -17.01 4.39
N LYS A 261 18.12 -16.86 5.68
CA LYS A 261 18.03 -17.98 6.62
C LYS A 261 16.77 -17.86 7.46
N VAL A 262 15.93 -18.88 7.38
CA VAL A 262 14.74 -19.04 8.22
C VAL A 262 15.09 -20.02 9.35
N ASN A 263 14.96 -19.58 10.59
CA ASN A 263 15.17 -20.48 11.74
C ASN A 263 13.91 -21.34 11.91
N SER A 264 14.06 -22.66 11.84
CA SER A 264 12.96 -23.58 12.08
C SER A 264 13.49 -24.89 12.65
N THR A 265 12.83 -25.35 13.69
CA THR A 265 13.09 -26.65 14.32
C THR A 265 12.11 -27.73 13.84
N ASN A 266 11.12 -27.36 13.01
CA ASN A 266 10.13 -28.29 12.46
C ASN A 266 10.58 -28.76 11.06
N PRO A 267 10.89 -30.06 10.88
CA PRO A 267 11.31 -30.59 9.59
C PRO A 267 10.17 -30.68 8.56
N ALA A 268 8.91 -30.61 8.97
CA ALA A 268 7.72 -30.74 8.12
C ALA A 268 7.10 -29.38 7.73
N VAL A 269 7.95 -28.39 7.48
CA VAL A 269 7.53 -27.03 7.09
C VAL A 269 7.91 -26.78 5.64
N PHE A 270 6.93 -26.30 4.88
CA PHE A 270 7.06 -25.79 3.52
C PHE A 270 7.29 -24.29 3.54
N TYR A 271 8.01 -23.79 2.55
CA TYR A 271 8.31 -22.37 2.40
C TYR A 271 7.94 -21.91 1.00
N ARG A 272 7.45 -20.68 0.88
CA ARG A 272 7.33 -19.98 -0.38
C ARG A 272 7.84 -18.55 -0.24
N GLY A 273 8.40 -18.03 -1.32
CA GLY A 273 8.73 -16.62 -1.43
C GLY A 273 7.52 -15.87 -1.96
N VAL A 274 7.38 -14.62 -1.56
CA VAL A 274 6.39 -13.69 -2.11
C VAL A 274 7.11 -12.41 -2.50
N VAL A 275 6.93 -11.98 -3.74
CA VAL A 275 7.45 -10.72 -4.29
C VAL A 275 6.31 -9.72 -4.44
N GLN A 276 6.58 -8.46 -4.13
CA GLN A 276 5.64 -7.33 -4.20
C GLN A 276 6.35 -6.10 -4.72
#